data_AF-A0A2T1DI42-F1
#
_entry.id   AF-A0A2T1DI42-F1
#
_cell.length_a   1.000
_cell.length_b   1.000
_cell.length_c   1.000
_cell.angle_alpha   90.00
_cell.angle_beta   90.00
_cell.angle_gamma   90.00
#
_symmetry.space_group_name_H-M   'P 1'
#
loop_
_entity.id
_entity.type
_entity.pdbx_description
1 polymer ?
#
loop_
_entity_poly.entity_id
_entity_poly.type
_entity_poly.pdbx_seq_one_letter_code
_entity_poly.pdbx_strand_id
1 'polypeptide(L)'
;MNIRAVSLAIAHRFRSAELWLVLSLAFAALYGGLALQEAFSSEYVIQDDARVYLIWMQRFLDPQLFPQDLMADYFQSVTPWGLGTLYRMMAMGISPLVFSKLLPLVLSLLVGWYGYRLTVQLFPIPIAGFFSSVILLQSCWQRDDLASASPRSFWELLLIAFLYYLARQAWILLAITVLVMSLFCPLSAVLIALFISLRCLWFVGSSIRANRVRSLKRSSLRSWIAADWFPKPLRLELGILVLTIAALLPYVLSQSEFAPTVTAAQARTMPEFLPGGRLPFFFPSFFGFWLDGTDSGIQITANPPLITIGLLLPWLLKFRPQIPLLKQLRSEWKLLPQLALSGVVGFLIAHIMFAKLHFPSRYTTHSWRVAMAISAGIVLAIGLNSLLNWARQARSSVRNLLVHGMVGVWIVAAALYPHLVWKEFPKMGYVTGGNPALYRFLQASPKSSLTAYLGLDGSNLPMFGQRSTLTAQEYAVPFHLGYYNQIRQRTIELLKAQYSPDLALAKRLIQQYRINYWLIDQAAFKPEYLRSYRWFRLFEPETGRAIAYLKAGKLGAIAQVMPQCRLTTAGGVTILDGQCILKQKQISAAPTDAV
;
A
#
# COMPACT_ATOMS: atom_id res chain seq x y z
N MET A 1 -15.16 34.63 42.44
CA MET A 1 -15.57 33.33 41.88
C MET A 1 -14.33 32.44 41.73
N ASN A 2 -14.32 31.29 42.41
CA ASN A 2 -13.11 30.52 42.75
C ASN A 2 -12.47 29.87 41.50
N ILE A 3 -11.23 30.25 41.15
CA ILE A 3 -10.47 29.75 39.97
C ILE A 3 -10.35 28.21 39.99
N ARG A 4 -10.36 27.60 41.19
CA ARG A 4 -10.37 26.15 41.38
C ARG A 4 -11.68 25.46 40.96
N ALA A 5 -12.84 26.09 41.15
CA ALA A 5 -14.14 25.51 40.81
C ALA A 5 -14.38 25.49 39.29
N VAL A 6 -13.90 26.52 38.57
CA VAL A 6 -13.98 26.59 37.10
C VAL A 6 -12.99 25.61 36.44
N SER A 7 -11.82 25.37 37.07
CA SER A 7 -10.86 24.32 36.67
C SER A 7 -11.48 22.92 36.68
N LEU A 8 -12.41 22.63 37.59
CA LEU A 8 -13.11 21.34 37.69
C LEU A 8 -14.17 21.14 36.59
N ALA A 9 -14.89 22.19 36.19
CA ALA A 9 -15.87 22.12 35.10
C ALA A 9 -15.23 21.91 33.72
N ILE A 10 -14.03 22.46 33.51
CA ILE A 10 -13.22 22.26 32.29
C ILE A 10 -12.66 20.84 32.26
N ALA A 11 -12.24 20.32 33.41
CA ALA A 11 -11.82 18.94 33.54
C ALA A 11 -12.94 17.99 33.09
N HIS A 12 -14.21 18.29 33.36
CA HIS A 12 -15.33 17.43 32.96
C HIS A 12 -15.59 17.37 31.43
N ARG A 13 -15.43 18.50 30.69
CA ARG A 13 -15.62 18.54 29.21
C ARG A 13 -14.48 17.92 28.40
N PHE A 14 -13.26 17.90 28.95
CA PHE A 14 -12.11 17.21 28.34
C PHE A 14 -11.95 15.75 28.82
N ARG A 15 -12.79 15.27 29.75
CA ARG A 15 -12.63 13.95 30.41
C ARG A 15 -13.48 12.82 29.86
N SER A 16 -14.52 13.08 29.07
CA SER A 16 -15.34 12.00 28.50
C SER A 16 -14.55 11.26 27.43
N ALA A 17 -13.62 10.40 27.88
CA ALA A 17 -12.76 9.61 27.03
C ALA A 17 -13.58 8.73 26.07
N GLU A 18 -14.78 8.34 26.50
CA GLU A 18 -15.76 7.61 25.71
C GLU A 18 -16.31 8.46 24.56
N LEU A 19 -16.78 9.69 24.82
CA LEU A 19 -17.28 10.58 23.76
C LEU A 19 -16.24 10.81 22.66
N TRP A 20 -15.01 11.15 23.05
CA TRP A 20 -13.94 11.44 22.08
C TRP A 20 -13.55 10.19 21.29
N LEU A 21 -13.56 9.01 21.92
CA LEU A 21 -13.35 7.74 21.24
C LEU A 21 -14.50 7.43 20.27
N VAL A 22 -15.75 7.61 20.68
CA VAL A 22 -16.93 7.40 19.83
C VAL A 22 -16.87 8.32 18.61
N LEU A 23 -16.50 9.59 18.80
CA LEU A 23 -16.30 10.52 17.68
C LEU A 23 -15.17 10.07 16.75
N SER A 24 -14.03 9.62 17.27
CA SER A 24 -12.95 9.04 16.46
C SER A 24 -13.44 7.86 15.62
N LEU A 25 -14.21 6.96 16.22
CA LEU A 25 -14.77 5.80 15.53
C LEU A 25 -15.87 6.19 14.53
N ALA A 26 -16.63 7.23 14.80
CA ALA A 26 -17.62 7.77 13.86
C ALA A 26 -16.93 8.29 12.58
N PHE A 27 -15.81 9.01 12.69
CA PHE A 27 -15.01 9.41 11.52
C PHE A 27 -14.38 8.22 10.79
N ALA A 28 -13.88 7.23 11.53
CA ALA A 28 -13.37 6.00 10.93
C ALA A 28 -14.45 5.24 10.13
N ALA A 29 -15.66 5.14 10.70
CA ALA A 29 -16.82 4.54 10.07
C ALA A 29 -17.31 5.36 8.86
N LEU A 30 -17.31 6.69 8.95
CA LEU A 30 -17.68 7.58 7.84
C LEU A 30 -16.77 7.35 6.64
N TYR A 31 -15.45 7.44 6.82
CA TYR A 31 -14.51 7.25 5.71
C TYR A 31 -14.53 5.83 5.15
N GLY A 32 -14.63 4.81 6.01
CA GLY A 32 -14.81 3.42 5.57
C GLY A 32 -16.16 3.17 4.88
N GLY A 33 -17.22 3.87 5.28
CA GLY A 33 -18.54 3.80 4.67
C GLY A 33 -18.56 4.39 3.26
N LEU A 34 -17.84 5.50 3.04
CA LEU A 34 -17.66 6.06 1.69
C LEU A 34 -16.89 5.11 0.78
N ALA A 35 -15.85 4.43 1.32
CA ALA A 35 -15.16 3.37 0.59
C ALA A 35 -16.10 2.24 0.17
N LEU A 36 -16.95 1.78 1.09
CA LEU A 36 -17.94 0.75 0.82
C LEU A 36 -18.95 1.16 -0.23
N GLN A 37 -19.42 2.41 -0.19
CA GLN A 37 -20.36 2.93 -1.18
C GLN A 37 -19.79 2.81 -2.60
N GLU A 38 -18.54 3.20 -2.81
CA GLU A 38 -17.88 3.06 -4.11
C GLU A 38 -17.60 1.58 -4.44
N ALA A 39 -17.12 0.81 -3.47
CA ALA A 39 -16.79 -0.61 -3.65
C ALA A 39 -18.00 -1.45 -4.12
N PHE A 40 -19.21 -1.10 -3.67
CA PHE A 40 -20.46 -1.78 -4.02
C PHE A 40 -21.29 -1.03 -5.07
N SER A 41 -20.75 0.01 -5.70
CA SER A 41 -21.45 0.77 -6.76
C SER A 41 -21.73 -0.05 -8.03
N SER A 42 -20.94 -1.10 -8.28
CA SER A 42 -21.15 -2.06 -9.36
C SER A 42 -20.51 -3.42 -9.02
N GLU A 43 -21.04 -4.49 -9.63
CA GLU A 43 -20.51 -5.86 -9.50
C GLU A 43 -19.05 -5.95 -9.96
N TYR A 44 -18.67 -5.16 -10.97
CA TYR A 44 -17.35 -5.17 -11.60
C TYR A 44 -16.41 -4.11 -11.04
N VAL A 45 -16.62 -3.68 -9.80
CA VAL A 45 -15.71 -2.78 -9.08
C VAL A 45 -14.72 -3.60 -8.27
N ILE A 46 -13.43 -3.28 -8.40
CA ILE A 46 -12.32 -3.89 -7.67
C ILE A 46 -11.22 -2.87 -7.43
N GLN A 47 -10.54 -2.95 -6.28
CA GLN A 47 -9.41 -2.06 -6.01
C GLN A 47 -8.22 -2.49 -6.88
N ASP A 48 -7.46 -1.51 -7.38
CA ASP A 48 -6.40 -1.72 -8.38
C ASP A 48 -5.38 -2.81 -7.99
N ASP A 49 -4.74 -2.63 -6.83
CA ASP A 49 -3.79 -3.58 -6.24
C ASP A 49 -4.46 -4.89 -5.81
N ALA A 50 -5.74 -4.88 -5.42
CA ALA A 50 -6.43 -6.09 -5.01
C ALA A 50 -6.55 -7.11 -6.15
N ARG A 51 -6.55 -6.66 -7.42
CA ARG A 51 -6.61 -7.56 -8.59
C ARG A 51 -5.51 -8.61 -8.60
N VAL A 52 -4.29 -8.26 -8.18
CA VAL A 52 -3.18 -9.22 -8.21
C VAL A 52 -3.25 -10.24 -7.07
N TYR A 53 -3.77 -9.84 -5.90
CA TYR A 53 -3.85 -10.72 -4.74
C TYR A 53 -5.06 -11.64 -4.77
N LEU A 54 -6.18 -11.20 -5.35
CA LEU A 54 -7.44 -11.93 -5.27
C LEU A 54 -7.62 -13.04 -6.32
N ILE A 55 -6.84 -13.05 -7.40
CA ILE A 55 -7.00 -14.01 -8.50
C ILE A 55 -6.83 -15.45 -8.02
N TRP A 56 -5.68 -15.77 -7.43
CA TRP A 56 -5.38 -17.11 -6.96
C TRP A 56 -6.27 -17.49 -5.77
N MET A 57 -6.75 -16.50 -5.00
CA MET A 57 -7.66 -16.73 -3.88
C MET A 57 -9.05 -17.18 -4.33
N GLN A 58 -9.45 -16.96 -5.60
CA GLN A 58 -10.69 -17.56 -6.11
C GLN A 58 -10.63 -19.10 -6.10
N ARG A 59 -9.43 -19.70 -6.09
CA ARG A 59 -9.25 -21.16 -5.92
C ARG A 59 -9.81 -21.68 -4.59
N PHE A 60 -10.02 -20.80 -3.59
CA PHE A 60 -10.70 -21.18 -2.34
C PHE A 60 -12.18 -21.47 -2.52
N LEU A 61 -12.82 -20.81 -3.49
CA LEU A 61 -14.21 -21.06 -3.85
C LEU A 61 -14.34 -22.22 -4.83
N ASP A 62 -13.40 -22.30 -5.78
CA ASP A 62 -13.39 -23.32 -6.81
C ASP A 62 -11.95 -23.73 -7.16
N PRO A 63 -11.46 -24.87 -6.64
CA PRO A 63 -10.09 -25.33 -6.84
C PRO A 63 -9.68 -25.55 -8.30
N GLN A 64 -10.64 -25.62 -9.24
CA GLN A 64 -10.38 -25.82 -10.66
C GLN A 64 -10.08 -24.52 -11.41
N LEU A 65 -10.20 -23.36 -10.76
CA LEU A 65 -9.91 -22.07 -11.39
C LEU A 65 -8.40 -21.84 -11.60
N PHE A 66 -8.08 -21.29 -12.77
CA PHE A 66 -6.72 -20.93 -13.18
C PHE A 66 -5.73 -22.11 -13.15
N PRO A 67 -6.02 -23.24 -13.82
CA PRO A 67 -5.09 -24.37 -13.84
C PRO A 67 -3.79 -23.97 -14.56
N GLN A 68 -2.64 -24.15 -13.91
CA GLN A 68 -1.30 -23.84 -14.46
C GLN A 68 -1.14 -22.37 -14.91
N ASP A 69 -1.82 -21.45 -14.22
CA ASP A 69 -1.76 -20.02 -14.53
C ASP A 69 -0.54 -19.35 -13.89
N LEU A 70 0.37 -18.87 -14.74
CA LEU A 70 1.62 -18.21 -14.34
C LEU A 70 1.39 -17.02 -13.38
N MET A 71 0.36 -16.21 -13.60
CA MET A 71 0.10 -15.01 -12.79
C MET A 71 -0.47 -15.42 -11.43
N ALA A 72 -1.45 -16.33 -11.42
CA ALA A 72 -2.02 -16.84 -10.17
C ALA A 72 -0.96 -17.54 -9.31
N ASP A 73 -0.10 -18.36 -9.92
CA ASP A 73 0.95 -19.09 -9.21
C ASP A 73 2.03 -18.14 -8.66
N TYR A 74 2.41 -17.11 -9.43
CA TYR A 74 3.32 -16.07 -8.96
C TYR A 74 2.75 -15.27 -7.79
N PHE A 75 1.52 -14.75 -7.92
CA PHE A 75 0.94 -13.95 -6.84
C PHE A 75 0.62 -14.79 -5.61
N GLN A 76 0.32 -16.09 -5.76
CA GLN A 76 0.25 -17.02 -4.64
C GLN A 76 1.59 -17.16 -3.94
N SER A 77 2.70 -17.29 -4.67
CA SER A 77 4.04 -17.51 -4.08
C SER A 77 4.57 -16.30 -3.30
N VAL A 78 4.18 -15.08 -3.70
CA VAL A 78 4.63 -13.83 -3.03
C VAL A 78 3.63 -13.30 -2.00
N THR A 79 2.44 -13.89 -1.87
CA THR A 79 1.45 -13.46 -0.88
C THR A 79 1.87 -13.91 0.52
N PRO A 80 1.95 -13.01 1.52
CA PRO A 80 2.21 -13.39 2.91
C PRO A 80 1.18 -14.39 3.44
N TRP A 81 1.64 -15.41 4.14
CA TRP A 81 0.80 -16.54 4.55
C TRP A 81 -0.37 -16.14 5.45
N GLY A 82 -0.18 -15.14 6.31
CA GLY A 82 -1.23 -14.62 7.18
C GLY A 82 -2.39 -14.03 6.39
N LEU A 83 -2.09 -13.27 5.33
CA LEU A 83 -3.11 -12.72 4.44
C LEU A 83 -3.87 -13.82 3.71
N GLY A 84 -3.16 -14.75 3.07
CA GLY A 84 -3.78 -15.86 2.35
C GLY A 84 -4.66 -16.74 3.25
N THR A 85 -4.23 -16.98 4.49
CA THR A 85 -5.00 -17.73 5.49
C THR A 85 -6.25 -16.98 5.93
N LEU A 86 -6.16 -15.66 6.17
CA LEU A 86 -7.32 -14.83 6.50
C LEU A 86 -8.39 -14.93 5.40
N TYR A 87 -8.00 -14.72 4.14
CA TYR A 87 -8.95 -14.82 3.02
C TYR A 87 -9.53 -16.22 2.85
N ARG A 88 -8.75 -17.27 3.09
CA ARG A 88 -9.24 -18.66 3.07
C ARG A 88 -10.30 -18.91 4.14
N MET A 89 -10.08 -18.42 5.36
CA MET A 89 -11.07 -18.56 6.44
C MET A 89 -12.39 -17.84 6.08
N MET A 90 -12.29 -16.63 5.51
CA MET A 90 -13.47 -15.87 5.12
C MET A 90 -14.22 -16.50 3.94
N ALA A 91 -13.50 -17.19 3.04
CA ALA A 91 -14.08 -17.88 1.88
C ALA A 91 -15.09 -18.99 2.24
N MET A 92 -15.20 -19.40 3.51
CA MET A 92 -16.24 -20.33 3.98
C MET A 92 -17.67 -19.75 3.94
N GLY A 93 -17.81 -18.43 3.79
CA GLY A 93 -19.14 -17.79 3.67
C GLY A 93 -19.14 -16.46 2.91
N ILE A 94 -17.98 -15.84 2.70
CA ILE A 94 -17.85 -14.56 2.00
C ILE A 94 -16.77 -14.70 0.92
N SER A 95 -17.10 -14.42 -0.34
CA SER A 95 -16.11 -14.50 -1.42
C SER A 95 -14.91 -13.60 -1.16
N PRO A 96 -13.69 -13.97 -1.61
CA PRO A 96 -12.52 -13.11 -1.44
C PRO A 96 -12.72 -11.68 -1.95
N LEU A 97 -13.46 -11.51 -3.06
CA LEU A 97 -13.78 -10.21 -3.61
C LEU A 97 -14.69 -9.38 -2.69
N VAL A 98 -15.72 -9.98 -2.09
CA VAL A 98 -16.60 -9.25 -1.17
C VAL A 98 -15.84 -8.94 0.13
N PHE A 99 -15.05 -9.88 0.65
CA PHE A 99 -14.25 -9.65 1.86
C PHE A 99 -13.23 -8.52 1.67
N SER A 100 -12.59 -8.43 0.50
CA SER A 100 -11.66 -7.33 0.21
C SER A 100 -12.33 -5.96 0.19
N LYS A 101 -13.63 -5.88 -0.10
CA LYS A 101 -14.43 -4.64 -0.02
C LYS A 101 -14.81 -4.29 1.41
N LEU A 102 -15.05 -5.29 2.26
CA LEU A 102 -15.45 -5.11 3.66
C LEU A 102 -14.28 -4.80 4.60
N LEU A 103 -13.12 -5.40 4.35
CA LEU A 103 -11.94 -5.30 5.20
C LEU A 103 -11.46 -3.86 5.48
N PRO A 104 -11.45 -2.92 4.52
CA PRO A 104 -11.02 -1.54 4.76
C PRO A 104 -11.83 -0.82 5.85
N LEU A 105 -13.13 -1.08 6.00
CA LEU A 105 -13.93 -0.51 7.09
C LEU A 105 -13.42 -0.99 8.46
N VAL A 106 -13.18 -2.29 8.59
CA VAL A 106 -12.67 -2.89 9.85
C VAL A 106 -11.29 -2.32 10.19
N LEU A 107 -10.39 -2.24 9.19
CA LEU A 107 -9.06 -1.65 9.37
C LEU A 107 -9.15 -0.18 9.77
N SER A 108 -10.02 0.61 9.15
CA SER A 108 -10.26 2.01 9.49
C SER A 108 -10.69 2.18 10.96
N LEU A 109 -11.65 1.38 11.43
CA LEU A 109 -12.09 1.41 12.83
C LEU A 109 -10.96 1.07 13.80
N LEU A 110 -10.16 0.04 13.51
CA LEU A 110 -9.04 -0.36 14.34
C LEU A 110 -7.90 0.68 14.34
N VAL A 111 -7.60 1.28 13.19
CA VAL A 111 -6.63 2.39 13.08
C VAL A 111 -7.09 3.58 13.91
N GLY A 112 -8.38 3.95 13.83
CA GLY A 112 -8.97 5.01 14.65
C GLY A 112 -8.87 4.71 16.14
N TRP A 113 -9.21 3.47 16.54
CA TRP A 113 -9.13 3.01 17.93
C TRP A 113 -7.69 3.04 18.47
N TYR A 114 -6.75 2.37 17.80
CA TYR A 114 -5.36 2.33 18.24
C TYR A 114 -4.70 3.70 18.18
N GLY A 115 -4.99 4.52 17.18
CA GLY A 115 -4.51 5.90 17.09
C GLY A 115 -4.94 6.73 18.30
N TYR A 116 -6.22 6.66 18.68
CA TYR A 116 -6.74 7.30 19.88
C TYR A 116 -6.06 6.77 21.15
N ARG A 117 -6.00 5.44 21.32
CA ARG A 117 -5.47 4.80 22.53
C ARG A 117 -3.98 5.02 22.71
N LEU A 118 -3.20 5.02 21.62
CA LEU A 118 -1.79 5.37 21.64
C LEU A 118 -1.60 6.81 22.10
N THR A 119 -2.31 7.78 21.51
CA THR A 119 -2.16 9.18 21.92
C THR A 119 -2.52 9.36 23.39
N VAL A 120 -3.64 8.82 23.86
CA VAL A 120 -4.03 8.94 25.28
C VAL A 120 -3.02 8.24 26.21
N GLN A 121 -2.38 7.16 25.75
CA GLN A 121 -1.31 6.50 26.49
C GLN A 121 -0.05 7.37 26.59
N LEU A 122 0.30 8.14 25.56
CA LEU A 122 1.45 9.04 25.57
C LEU A 122 1.15 10.37 26.27
N PHE A 123 -0.08 10.86 26.11
CA PHE A 123 -0.55 12.15 26.57
C PHE A 123 -2.01 12.01 27.02
N PRO A 124 -2.30 11.93 28.34
CA PRO A 124 -3.59 11.52 28.88
C PRO A 124 -4.68 12.61 28.78
N ILE A 125 -4.87 13.14 27.56
CA ILE A 125 -5.82 14.16 27.18
C ILE A 125 -6.69 13.59 26.04
N PRO A 126 -7.95 13.19 26.30
CA PRO A 126 -8.84 12.55 25.33
C PRO A 126 -8.95 13.24 23.97
N ILE A 127 -9.11 14.56 23.95
CA ILE A 127 -9.24 15.31 22.69
C ILE A 127 -7.98 15.24 21.81
N ALA A 128 -6.80 15.04 22.40
CA ALA A 128 -5.58 14.81 21.63
C ALA A 128 -5.68 13.48 20.87
N GLY A 129 -6.22 12.44 21.52
CA GLY A 129 -6.51 11.17 20.87
C GLY A 129 -7.48 11.32 19.72
N PHE A 130 -8.53 12.13 19.88
CA PHE A 130 -9.44 12.44 18.78
C PHE A 130 -8.70 13.07 17.60
N PHE A 131 -7.99 14.19 17.80
CA PHE A 131 -7.25 14.85 16.72
C PHE A 131 -6.23 13.93 16.05
N SER A 132 -5.44 13.19 16.84
CA SER A 132 -4.47 12.24 16.29
C SER A 132 -5.12 11.18 15.43
N SER A 133 -6.20 10.56 15.91
CA SER A 133 -6.91 9.51 15.17
C SER A 133 -7.52 10.03 13.87
N VAL A 134 -8.16 11.22 13.88
CA VAL A 134 -8.77 11.81 12.69
C VAL A 134 -7.70 12.20 11.67
N ILE A 135 -6.64 12.91 12.08
CA ILE A 135 -5.54 13.30 11.16
C ILE A 135 -4.88 12.06 10.54
N LEU A 136 -4.66 11.03 11.35
CA LEU A 136 -4.10 9.77 10.89
C LEU A 136 -5.02 9.11 9.86
N LEU A 137 -6.31 8.97 10.15
CA LEU A 137 -7.30 8.39 9.24
C LEU A 137 -7.38 9.17 7.94
N GLN A 138 -7.44 10.50 8.00
CA GLN A 138 -7.40 11.36 6.82
C GLN A 138 -6.16 11.09 5.98
N SER A 139 -4.98 11.01 6.60
CA SER A 139 -3.73 10.72 5.88
C SER A 139 -3.72 9.32 5.26
N CYS A 140 -4.30 8.33 5.93
CA CYS A 140 -4.41 6.97 5.40
C CYS A 140 -5.38 6.92 4.20
N TRP A 141 -6.52 7.59 4.28
CA TRP A 141 -7.55 7.63 3.23
C TRP A 141 -7.25 8.58 2.07
N GLN A 142 -6.16 9.35 2.12
CA GLN A 142 -5.64 10.07 0.95
C GLN A 142 -4.78 9.20 0.04
N ARG A 143 -4.44 8.01 0.52
CA ARG A 143 -3.83 6.95 -0.25
C ARG A 143 -4.79 5.78 -0.30
N ASP A 144 -4.58 4.94 -1.28
CA ASP A 144 -5.33 3.72 -1.52
C ASP A 144 -4.74 2.51 -0.75
N ASP A 145 -3.88 2.76 0.24
CA ASP A 145 -3.22 1.72 1.05
C ASP A 145 -4.26 0.94 1.88
N LEU A 146 -5.18 1.63 2.56
CA LEU A 146 -6.24 0.97 3.36
C LEU A 146 -7.27 0.28 2.47
N ALA A 147 -7.66 0.93 1.36
CA ALA A 147 -8.66 0.43 0.43
C ALA A 147 -8.22 -0.86 -0.29
N SER A 148 -6.90 -1.08 -0.44
CA SER A 148 -6.39 -2.19 -1.24
C SER A 148 -6.61 -3.58 -0.64
N ALA A 149 -6.90 -3.67 0.66
CA ALA A 149 -7.12 -4.95 1.35
C ALA A 149 -5.99 -5.99 1.10
N SER A 150 -4.80 -5.49 0.80
CA SER A 150 -3.58 -6.22 0.46
C SER A 150 -2.58 -6.15 1.64
N PRO A 151 -1.38 -6.77 1.58
CA PRO A 151 -0.44 -6.77 2.70
C PRO A 151 -0.14 -5.37 3.28
N ARG A 152 -0.09 -4.35 2.41
CA ARG A 152 0.19 -2.96 2.81
C ARG A 152 -0.94 -2.34 3.65
N SER A 153 -2.19 -2.78 3.50
CA SER A 153 -3.35 -2.25 4.23
C SER A 153 -3.27 -2.47 5.75
N PHE A 154 -2.48 -3.46 6.19
CA PHE A 154 -2.27 -3.77 7.60
C PHE A 154 -1.15 -2.94 8.25
N TRP A 155 -0.35 -2.21 7.46
CA TRP A 155 0.88 -1.60 7.94
C TRP A 155 0.62 -0.59 9.06
N GLU A 156 -0.28 0.36 8.84
CA GLU A 156 -0.58 1.42 9.80
C GLU A 156 -1.18 0.85 11.08
N LEU A 157 -2.14 -0.06 10.95
CA LEU A 157 -2.79 -0.71 12.09
C LEU A 157 -1.75 -1.39 12.99
N LEU A 158 -0.93 -2.26 12.41
CA LEU A 158 0.02 -3.05 13.17
C LEU A 158 1.15 -2.19 13.75
N LEU A 159 1.58 -1.16 13.02
CA LEU A 159 2.59 -0.22 13.51
C LEU A 159 2.11 0.55 14.74
N ILE A 160 0.87 1.03 14.75
CA ILE A 160 0.31 1.78 15.88
C ILE A 160 0.01 0.84 17.04
N ALA A 161 -0.51 -0.36 16.78
CA ALA A 161 -0.70 -1.39 17.78
C ALA A 161 0.63 -1.75 18.48
N PHE A 162 1.71 -1.92 17.71
CA PHE A 162 3.05 -2.16 18.22
C PHE A 162 3.49 -1.05 19.18
N LEU A 163 3.39 0.22 18.77
CA LEU A 163 3.75 1.36 19.61
C LEU A 163 2.89 1.44 20.87
N TYR A 164 1.60 1.15 20.76
CA TYR A 164 0.66 1.15 21.89
C TYR A 164 1.06 0.10 22.92
N TYR A 165 1.29 -1.14 22.50
CA TYR A 165 1.69 -2.21 23.41
C TYR A 165 3.09 -2.01 23.97
N LEU A 166 4.02 -1.45 23.20
CA LEU A 166 5.34 -1.07 23.69
C LEU A 166 5.26 0.04 24.74
N ALA A 167 4.47 1.09 24.50
CA ALA A 167 4.25 2.18 25.46
C ALA A 167 3.52 1.72 26.73
N ARG A 168 2.82 0.58 26.69
CA ARG A 168 2.19 -0.07 27.84
C ARG A 168 3.05 -1.16 28.48
N GLN A 169 4.20 -1.50 27.89
CA GLN A 169 5.01 -2.65 28.28
C GLN A 169 4.22 -3.97 28.31
N ALA A 170 3.26 -4.12 27.39
CA ALA A 170 2.42 -5.31 27.26
C ALA A 170 3.12 -6.35 26.37
N TRP A 171 4.18 -6.97 26.89
CA TRP A 171 5.15 -7.78 26.12
C TRP A 171 4.52 -8.95 25.35
N ILE A 172 3.52 -9.63 25.92
CA ILE A 172 2.81 -10.73 25.24
C ILE A 172 2.05 -10.21 24.01
N LEU A 173 1.27 -9.13 24.18
CA LEU A 173 0.53 -8.52 23.08
C LEU A 173 1.47 -7.92 22.03
N LEU A 174 2.62 -7.40 22.47
CA LEU A 174 3.68 -6.91 21.59
C LEU A 174 4.28 -8.05 20.74
N ALA A 175 4.57 -9.20 21.36
CA ALA A 175 5.06 -10.39 20.67
C ALA A 175 4.03 -10.91 19.65
N ILE A 176 2.76 -10.99 20.03
CA ILE A 176 1.66 -11.35 19.11
C ILE A 176 1.61 -10.35 17.95
N THR A 177 1.68 -9.05 18.22
CA THR A 177 1.63 -8.01 17.17
C THR A 177 2.78 -8.18 16.18
N VAL A 178 4.01 -8.43 16.64
CA VAL A 178 5.16 -8.67 15.77
C VAL A 178 5.00 -9.94 14.94
N LEU A 179 4.48 -11.03 15.51
CA LEU A 179 4.19 -12.24 14.73
C LEU A 179 3.14 -11.97 13.65
N VAL A 180 2.07 -11.24 13.98
CA VAL A 180 1.06 -10.82 13.00
C VAL A 180 1.68 -9.92 11.93
N MET A 181 2.59 -9.00 12.28
CA MET A 181 3.34 -8.20 11.30
C MET A 181 4.13 -9.08 10.34
N SER A 182 4.88 -10.06 10.84
CA SER A 182 5.63 -10.99 9.98
C SER A 182 4.72 -11.85 9.09
N LEU A 183 3.50 -12.16 9.52
CA LEU A 183 2.57 -13.00 8.75
C LEU A 183 1.75 -12.22 7.71
N PHE A 184 1.39 -10.97 7.99
CA PHE A 184 0.51 -10.16 7.13
C PHE A 184 1.27 -9.14 6.30
N CYS A 185 2.34 -8.57 6.85
CA CYS A 185 3.10 -7.48 6.24
C CYS A 185 4.59 -7.55 6.65
N PRO A 186 5.37 -8.51 6.11
CA PRO A 186 6.76 -8.75 6.54
C PRO A 186 7.66 -7.50 6.53
N LEU A 187 7.45 -6.61 5.56
CA LEU A 187 8.16 -5.33 5.45
C LEU A 187 7.95 -4.42 6.68
N SER A 188 6.77 -4.45 7.30
CA SER A 188 6.52 -3.72 8.54
C SER A 188 7.32 -4.29 9.72
N ALA A 189 7.51 -5.62 9.77
CA ALA A 189 8.34 -6.27 10.78
C ALA A 189 9.84 -5.93 10.60
N VAL A 190 10.31 -5.74 9.36
CA VAL A 190 11.68 -5.23 9.10
C VAL A 190 11.86 -3.84 9.70
N LEU A 191 10.89 -2.93 9.51
CA LEU A 191 10.93 -1.60 10.14
C LEU A 191 11.00 -1.70 11.68
N ILE A 192 10.25 -2.62 12.28
CA ILE A 192 10.29 -2.85 13.73
C ILE A 192 11.64 -3.40 14.19
N ALA A 193 12.23 -4.34 13.45
CA ALA A 193 13.56 -4.86 13.75
C ALA A 193 14.61 -3.73 13.73
N LEU A 194 14.55 -2.83 12.74
CA LEU A 194 15.39 -1.63 12.68
C LEU A 194 15.14 -0.70 13.87
N PHE A 195 13.87 -0.46 14.21
CA PHE A 195 13.47 0.38 15.34
C PHE A 195 14.03 -0.11 16.68
N ILE A 196 13.86 -1.39 16.98
CA ILE A 196 14.38 -1.97 18.23
C ILE A 196 15.91 -1.97 18.21
N SER A 197 16.54 -2.31 17.08
CA SER A 197 18.00 -2.32 16.95
C SER A 197 18.61 -0.94 17.22
N LEU A 198 18.05 0.12 16.63
CA LEU A 198 18.51 1.49 16.85
C LEU A 198 18.31 1.95 18.31
N ARG A 199 17.21 1.55 18.95
CA ARG A 199 16.99 1.82 20.38
C ARG A 199 18.03 1.12 21.26
N CYS A 200 18.32 -0.16 20.98
CA CYS A 200 19.35 -0.92 21.67
C CYS A 200 20.73 -0.24 21.54
N LEU A 201 21.12 0.13 20.32
CA LEU A 201 22.37 0.83 20.06
C LEU A 201 22.47 2.16 20.79
N TRP A 202 21.39 2.95 20.77
CA TRP A 202 21.35 4.23 21.48
C TRP A 202 21.52 4.05 22.99
N PHE A 203 20.84 3.05 23.56
CA PHE A 203 20.94 2.76 24.98
C PHE A 203 22.36 2.30 25.37
N VAL A 204 22.94 1.35 24.62
CA VAL A 204 24.30 0.86 24.85
C VAL A 204 25.31 1.99 24.74
N GLY A 205 25.22 2.82 23.69
CA GLY A 205 26.10 3.98 23.51
C GLY A 205 25.99 5.00 24.65
N SER A 206 24.77 5.27 25.14
CA SER A 206 24.56 6.16 26.27
C SER A 206 25.12 5.60 27.59
N SER A 207 24.99 4.28 27.79
CA SER A 207 25.52 3.57 28.96
C SER A 207 27.04 3.54 28.96
N ILE A 208 27.68 3.29 27.81
CA ILE A 208 29.14 3.35 27.64
C ILE A 208 29.65 4.77 27.92
N ARG A 209 28.96 5.82 27.44
CA ARG A 209 29.36 7.21 27.69
C ARG A 209 29.25 7.58 29.17
N ALA A 210 28.16 7.19 29.84
CA ALA A 210 27.97 7.41 31.27
C ALA A 210 28.96 6.61 32.13
N ASN A 211 29.27 5.36 31.73
CA ASN A 211 30.26 4.53 32.41
C ASN A 211 31.69 4.96 32.13
N ARG A 212 32.03 5.56 30.97
CA ARG A 212 33.36 6.16 30.73
C ARG A 212 33.63 7.31 31.71
N VAL A 213 32.60 8.10 32.04
CA VAL A 213 32.67 9.13 33.08
C VAL A 213 32.79 8.53 34.50
N ARG A 214 32.18 7.36 34.76
CA ARG A 214 32.32 6.64 36.06
C ARG A 214 33.58 5.75 36.16
N SER A 215 34.16 5.33 35.05
CA SER A 215 35.29 4.38 34.97
C SER A 215 36.61 5.02 35.38
N LEU A 216 36.72 6.35 35.39
CA LEU A 216 37.82 7.06 36.04
C LEU A 216 37.82 6.91 37.58
N LYS A 217 36.83 6.21 38.18
CA LYS A 217 36.67 6.06 39.63
C LYS A 217 36.55 4.62 40.16
N ARG A 218 36.67 3.55 39.35
CA ARG A 218 36.54 2.17 39.86
C ARG A 218 37.46 1.17 39.14
N SER A 219 38.27 0.44 39.91
CA SER A 219 39.42 -0.37 39.47
C SER A 219 39.20 -1.89 39.44
N SER A 220 37.97 -2.40 39.42
CA SER A 220 37.71 -3.84 39.56
C SER A 220 36.93 -4.46 38.38
N LEU A 221 37.56 -5.42 37.70
CA LEU A 221 37.03 -6.21 36.57
C LEU A 221 35.77 -7.03 36.95
N ARG A 222 35.65 -7.47 38.21
CA ARG A 222 34.48 -8.22 38.72
C ARG A 222 33.21 -7.36 38.79
N SER A 223 33.35 -6.05 39.01
CA SER A 223 32.20 -5.12 39.03
C SER A 223 31.67 -4.77 37.63
N TRP A 224 32.45 -5.03 36.58
CA TRP A 224 32.04 -4.86 35.19
C TRP A 224 31.14 -6.00 34.70
N ILE A 225 31.41 -7.24 35.11
CA ILE A 225 30.63 -8.42 34.70
C ILE A 225 29.29 -8.49 35.45
N ALA A 226 29.24 -8.02 36.71
CA ALA A 226 28.03 -7.99 37.53
C ALA A 226 27.13 -6.75 37.30
N ALA A 227 27.54 -5.80 36.45
CA ALA A 227 26.70 -4.67 36.10
C ALA A 227 25.56 -5.16 35.20
N ASP A 228 24.31 -4.93 35.58
CA ASP A 228 23.15 -5.06 34.69
C ASP A 228 23.28 -4.03 33.56
N TRP A 229 24.09 -4.34 32.52
CA TRP A 229 24.33 -3.48 31.35
C TRP A 229 23.04 -3.14 30.60
N PHE A 230 22.01 -3.98 30.77
CA PHE A 230 20.72 -3.84 30.14
C PHE A 230 19.63 -3.76 31.23
N PRO A 231 18.92 -2.63 31.40
CA PRO A 231 17.76 -2.57 32.27
C PRO A 231 16.70 -3.57 31.77
N LYS A 232 15.91 -4.13 32.70
CA LYS A 232 14.85 -5.13 32.41
C LYS A 232 14.02 -4.89 31.13
N PRO A 233 13.53 -3.67 30.82
CA PRO A 233 12.78 -3.44 29.56
C PRO A 233 13.60 -3.71 28.30
N LEU A 234 14.91 -3.48 28.32
CA LEU A 234 15.77 -3.67 27.16
C LEU A 234 16.03 -5.16 26.85
N ARG A 235 16.05 -6.01 27.88
CA ARG A 235 16.14 -7.48 27.68
C ARG A 235 14.90 -8.03 26.97
N LEU A 236 13.72 -7.50 27.33
CA LEU A 236 12.47 -7.91 26.69
C LEU A 236 12.37 -7.36 25.27
N GLU A 237 12.80 -6.12 25.02
CA GLU A 237 12.93 -5.59 23.66
C GLU A 237 13.88 -6.45 22.79
N LEU A 238 15.01 -6.91 23.33
CA LEU A 238 15.89 -7.86 22.63
C LEU A 238 15.20 -9.20 22.35
N GLY A 239 14.40 -9.72 23.28
CA GLY A 239 13.58 -10.92 23.04
C GLY A 239 12.59 -10.72 21.89
N ILE A 240 11.95 -9.55 21.81
CA ILE A 240 11.07 -9.19 20.68
C ILE A 240 11.87 -9.09 19.38
N LEU A 241 13.09 -8.53 19.40
CA LEU A 241 13.95 -8.46 18.22
C LEU A 241 14.31 -9.86 17.70
N VAL A 242 14.73 -10.76 18.59
CA VAL A 242 15.05 -12.15 18.25
C VAL A 242 13.81 -12.84 17.67
N LEU A 243 12.65 -12.67 18.28
CA LEU A 243 11.38 -13.20 17.76
C LEU A 243 11.05 -12.64 16.37
N THR A 244 11.24 -11.32 16.17
CA THR A 244 11.01 -10.67 14.87
C THR A 244 11.90 -11.28 13.80
N ILE A 245 13.20 -11.43 14.09
CA ILE A 245 14.17 -12.01 13.15
C ILE A 245 13.82 -13.48 12.86
N ALA A 246 13.51 -14.26 13.88
CA ALA A 246 13.10 -15.66 13.73
C ALA A 246 11.83 -15.80 12.86
N ALA A 247 10.85 -14.91 13.06
CA ALA A 247 9.61 -14.90 12.28
C ALA A 247 9.81 -14.44 10.82
N LEU A 248 10.85 -13.64 10.55
CA LEU A 248 11.22 -13.22 9.19
C LEU A 248 12.10 -14.24 8.47
N LEU A 249 12.76 -15.14 9.20
CA LEU A 249 13.73 -16.09 8.65
C LEU A 249 13.15 -16.97 7.53
N PRO A 250 11.90 -17.49 7.60
CA PRO A 250 11.32 -18.27 6.51
C PRO A 250 11.29 -17.50 5.18
N TYR A 251 10.98 -16.20 5.20
CA TYR A 251 10.93 -15.36 3.99
C TYR A 251 12.32 -15.07 3.40
N VAL A 252 13.35 -15.01 4.25
CA VAL A 252 14.73 -14.79 3.83
C VAL A 252 15.34 -16.06 3.26
N LEU A 253 15.00 -17.22 3.85
CA LEU A 253 15.52 -18.52 3.43
C LEU A 253 14.72 -19.13 2.25
N SER A 254 13.45 -18.79 2.09
CA SER A 254 12.65 -19.26 0.96
C SER A 254 13.17 -18.64 -0.33
N GLN A 255 13.76 -19.45 -1.21
CA GLN A 255 13.96 -19.03 -2.59
C GLN A 255 12.60 -19.09 -3.29
N SER A 256 12.15 -17.94 -3.82
CA SER A 256 10.99 -17.91 -4.70
C SER A 256 11.28 -18.79 -5.92
N GLU A 257 10.33 -19.60 -6.36
CA GLU A 257 10.38 -20.34 -7.63
C GLU A 257 10.67 -19.41 -8.82
N PHE A 258 10.32 -18.13 -8.68
CA PHE A 258 10.50 -17.10 -9.70
C PHE A 258 11.79 -16.28 -9.53
N ALA A 259 12.69 -16.70 -8.65
CA ALA A 259 14.02 -16.11 -8.51
C ALA A 259 14.78 -16.05 -9.86
N PRO A 260 15.75 -15.14 -10.02
CA PRO A 260 16.24 -14.17 -9.05
C PRO A 260 15.39 -12.89 -8.98
N THR A 261 15.50 -12.18 -7.86
CA THR A 261 15.03 -10.79 -7.75
C THR A 261 15.92 -9.86 -8.57
N VAL A 262 15.30 -8.90 -9.27
CA VAL A 262 15.99 -7.92 -10.12
C VAL A 262 17.03 -7.10 -9.32
N THR A 263 18.21 -6.91 -9.89
CA THR A 263 19.25 -6.04 -9.29
C THR A 263 19.09 -4.59 -9.74
N ALA A 264 19.66 -3.64 -8.99
CA ALA A 264 19.63 -2.23 -9.38
C ALA A 264 20.33 -1.97 -10.73
N ALA A 265 21.37 -2.75 -11.08
CA ALA A 265 22.08 -2.62 -12.35
C ALA A 265 21.16 -3.04 -13.52
N GLN A 266 20.45 -4.16 -13.38
CA GLN A 266 19.48 -4.62 -14.38
C GLN A 266 18.27 -3.68 -14.47
N ALA A 267 17.72 -3.26 -13.33
CA ALA A 267 16.54 -2.40 -13.31
C ALA A 267 16.78 -1.03 -13.96
N ARG A 268 18.01 -0.50 -13.96
CA ARG A 268 18.36 0.74 -14.68
C ARG A 268 18.27 0.62 -16.21
N THR A 269 18.34 -0.58 -16.77
CA THR A 269 18.21 -0.81 -18.22
C THR A 269 16.81 -1.26 -18.62
N MET A 270 15.94 -1.51 -17.64
CA MET A 270 14.57 -1.99 -17.83
C MET A 270 13.60 -0.80 -17.99
N PRO A 271 12.87 -0.67 -19.13
CA PRO A 271 11.89 0.40 -19.35
C PRO A 271 10.84 0.51 -18.24
N GLU A 272 10.56 -0.58 -17.55
CA GLU A 272 9.58 -0.68 -16.47
C GLU A 272 9.92 0.20 -15.26
N PHE A 273 11.21 0.38 -14.98
CA PHE A 273 11.71 1.16 -13.84
C PHE A 273 12.17 2.58 -14.21
N LEU A 274 12.08 2.95 -15.48
CA LEU A 274 12.43 4.29 -15.99
C LEU A 274 11.21 5.23 -15.98
N PRO A 275 11.39 6.56 -16.14
CA PRO A 275 10.28 7.49 -16.24
C PRO A 275 9.42 7.14 -17.46
N GLY A 276 8.13 6.84 -17.25
CA GLY A 276 7.33 6.23 -18.33
C GLY A 276 6.86 4.82 -18.00
N GLY A 277 7.62 4.11 -17.18
CA GLY A 277 7.46 2.70 -16.82
C GLY A 277 6.23 2.37 -15.98
N ARG A 278 6.01 1.07 -15.76
CA ARG A 278 4.96 0.54 -14.87
C ARG A 278 5.24 0.84 -13.40
N LEU A 279 6.50 0.77 -12.99
CA LEU A 279 6.99 1.03 -11.63
C LEU A 279 8.20 1.97 -11.67
N PRO A 280 8.01 3.24 -12.08
CA PRO A 280 9.11 4.17 -12.28
C PRO A 280 9.86 4.41 -10.97
N PHE A 281 11.16 4.11 -10.99
CA PHE A 281 12.02 4.19 -9.81
C PHE A 281 13.27 5.04 -10.06
N PHE A 282 13.93 4.85 -11.20
CA PHE A 282 15.16 5.57 -11.53
C PHE A 282 14.83 6.85 -12.29
N PHE A 283 14.78 7.96 -11.56
CA PHE A 283 14.65 9.29 -12.15
C PHE A 283 16.04 9.92 -12.40
N PRO A 284 16.23 10.66 -13.51
CA PRO A 284 17.52 11.23 -13.85
C PRO A 284 17.94 12.39 -12.94
N SER A 285 16.98 13.15 -12.38
CA SER A 285 17.27 14.28 -11.50
C SER A 285 17.46 13.83 -10.06
N PHE A 286 18.39 14.46 -9.34
CA PHE A 286 18.63 14.18 -7.92
C PHE A 286 17.36 14.34 -7.08
N PHE A 287 16.64 15.45 -7.26
CA PHE A 287 15.39 15.74 -6.55
C PHE A 287 14.28 14.74 -6.92
N GLY A 288 14.17 14.40 -8.21
CA GLY A 288 13.22 13.39 -8.68
C GLY A 288 13.48 12.01 -8.09
N PHE A 289 14.75 11.62 -7.92
CA PHE A 289 15.10 10.32 -7.37
C PHE A 289 14.96 10.26 -5.85
N TRP A 290 15.53 11.23 -5.12
CA TRP A 290 15.64 11.17 -3.66
C TRP A 290 14.48 11.81 -2.90
N LEU A 291 13.76 12.78 -3.48
CA LEU A 291 12.69 13.51 -2.80
C LEU A 291 11.31 13.24 -3.40
N ASP A 292 11.14 13.49 -4.70
CA ASP A 292 9.82 13.58 -5.33
C ASP A 292 9.30 12.23 -5.87
N GLY A 293 10.20 11.29 -6.15
CA GLY A 293 9.86 9.98 -6.70
C GLY A 293 8.90 9.23 -5.78
N THR A 294 7.83 8.66 -6.35
CA THR A 294 6.77 7.99 -5.58
C THR A 294 7.30 6.79 -4.77
N ASP A 295 8.21 6.03 -5.36
CA ASP A 295 8.76 4.81 -4.77
C ASP A 295 10.22 4.95 -4.30
N SER A 296 11.02 5.77 -5.00
CA SER A 296 12.42 6.04 -4.65
C SER A 296 12.57 7.20 -3.65
N GLY A 297 11.65 8.16 -3.64
CA GLY A 297 11.79 9.38 -2.85
C GLY A 297 11.45 9.23 -1.37
N ILE A 298 11.88 10.18 -0.54
CA ILE A 298 11.67 10.14 0.92
C ILE A 298 10.19 10.21 1.32
N GLN A 299 9.32 10.81 0.49
CA GLN A 299 7.85 10.75 0.63
C GLN A 299 7.31 10.97 2.07
N ILE A 300 7.85 11.96 2.80
CA ILE A 300 7.31 12.35 4.10
C ILE A 300 5.95 13.02 3.85
N THR A 301 4.87 12.37 4.30
CA THR A 301 3.51 12.85 3.98
C THR A 301 3.23 14.21 4.60
N ALA A 302 2.92 15.19 3.75
CA ALA A 302 2.40 16.49 4.17
C ALA A 302 0.87 16.54 4.12
N ASN A 303 0.21 15.44 3.76
CA ASN A 303 -1.25 15.40 3.62
C ASN A 303 -1.88 14.57 4.77
N PRO A 304 -2.94 15.08 5.43
CA PRO A 304 -3.48 16.44 5.27
C PRO A 304 -2.48 17.49 5.76
N PRO A 305 -2.48 18.74 5.25
CA PRO A 305 -1.52 19.78 5.66
C PRO A 305 -1.37 19.92 7.17
N LEU A 306 -2.48 19.72 7.91
CA LEU A 306 -2.52 19.73 9.37
C LEU A 306 -1.58 18.71 10.03
N ILE A 307 -1.19 17.62 9.37
CA ILE A 307 -0.25 16.64 9.92
C ILE A 307 1.14 17.24 10.20
N THR A 308 1.55 18.25 9.41
CA THR A 308 2.87 18.87 9.48
C THR A 308 3.11 19.65 10.78
N ILE A 309 2.05 20.13 11.43
CA ILE A 309 2.16 20.82 12.72
C ILE A 309 2.72 19.89 13.82
N GLY A 310 2.66 18.56 13.61
CA GLY A 310 3.27 17.59 14.51
C GLY A 310 4.77 17.80 14.68
N LEU A 311 5.44 18.39 13.68
CA LEU A 311 6.87 18.75 13.75
C LEU A 311 7.16 19.85 14.79
N LEU A 312 6.14 20.57 15.27
CA LEU A 312 6.28 21.57 16.32
C LEU A 312 6.40 20.94 17.72
N LEU A 313 6.05 19.66 17.92
CA LEU A 313 6.08 19.03 19.24
C LEU A 313 7.46 19.10 19.93
N PRO A 314 8.59 18.73 19.28
CA PRO A 314 9.92 18.87 19.87
C PRO A 314 10.26 20.31 20.25
N TRP A 315 9.82 21.28 19.45
CA TRP A 315 10.03 22.71 19.73
C TRP A 315 9.20 23.17 20.93
N LEU A 316 7.91 22.79 21.02
CA LEU A 316 7.04 23.09 22.15
C LEU A 316 7.58 22.54 23.48
N LEU A 317 8.27 21.40 23.45
CA LEU A 317 8.87 20.82 24.65
C LEU A 317 9.94 21.70 25.31
N LYS A 318 10.54 22.65 24.58
CA LYS A 318 11.43 23.68 25.17
C LYS A 318 10.68 24.60 26.14
N PHE A 319 9.38 24.76 25.97
CA PHE A 319 8.49 25.58 26.81
C PHE A 319 7.72 24.76 27.85
N ARG A 320 8.15 23.51 28.12
CA ARG A 320 7.51 22.62 29.11
C ARG A 320 7.33 23.25 30.52
N PRO A 321 8.22 24.11 31.04
CA PRO A 321 7.98 24.78 32.32
C PRO A 321 6.79 25.74 32.28
N GLN A 322 6.56 26.40 31.13
CA GLN A 322 5.60 27.48 30.95
C GLN A 322 4.21 26.98 30.53
N ILE A 323 4.13 25.80 29.90
CA ILE A 323 2.87 25.20 29.42
C ILE A 323 2.49 24.03 30.35
N PRO A 324 1.55 24.20 31.30
CA PRO A 324 1.23 23.16 32.28
C PRO A 324 0.79 21.84 31.67
N LEU A 325 0.11 21.88 30.52
CA LEU A 325 -0.38 20.67 29.83
C LEU A 325 0.78 19.78 29.36
N LEU A 326 1.90 20.36 28.92
CA LEU A 326 3.09 19.59 28.51
C LEU A 326 3.68 18.75 29.65
N LYS A 327 3.40 19.07 30.91
CA LYS A 327 3.83 18.26 32.06
C LYS A 327 3.17 16.88 32.06
N GLN A 328 1.98 16.75 31.47
CA GLN A 328 1.25 15.47 31.35
C GLN A 328 1.81 14.55 30.26
N LEU A 329 2.65 15.06 29.36
CA LEU A 329 3.28 14.24 28.32
C LEU A 329 4.25 13.24 28.95
N ARG A 330 3.91 11.96 28.85
CA ARG A 330 4.71 10.86 29.42
C ARG A 330 5.96 10.61 28.58
N SER A 331 6.98 10.04 29.19
CA SER A 331 8.32 9.90 28.59
C SER A 331 8.37 9.04 27.32
N GLU A 332 7.37 8.19 27.14
CA GLU A 332 7.16 7.29 26.02
C GLU A 332 6.90 8.07 24.71
N TRP A 333 6.63 9.38 24.75
CA TRP A 333 6.53 10.21 23.54
C TRP A 333 7.77 10.10 22.64
N LYS A 334 8.95 9.79 23.24
CA LYS A 334 10.22 9.57 22.53
C LYS A 334 10.16 8.43 21.50
N LEU A 335 9.16 7.54 21.59
CA LEU A 335 8.90 6.51 20.58
C LEU A 335 8.63 7.12 19.20
N LEU A 336 7.99 8.30 19.13
CA LEU A 336 7.61 8.95 17.87
C LEU A 336 8.84 9.41 17.05
N PRO A 337 9.78 10.22 17.58
CA PRO A 337 10.98 10.59 16.82
C PRO A 337 11.91 9.40 16.55
N GLN A 338 11.93 8.39 17.43
CA GLN A 338 12.70 7.17 17.16
C GLN A 338 12.13 6.40 15.97
N LEU A 339 10.81 6.29 15.87
CA LEU A 339 10.13 5.68 14.74
C LEU A 339 10.43 6.43 13.44
N ALA A 340 10.33 7.76 13.45
CA ALA A 340 10.65 8.59 12.30
C ALA A 340 12.11 8.38 11.85
N LEU A 341 13.06 8.31 12.80
CA LEU A 341 14.46 8.01 12.51
C LEU A 341 14.65 6.61 11.92
N SER A 342 13.97 5.59 12.46
CA SER A 342 14.01 4.24 11.90
C SER A 342 13.46 4.17 10.47
N GLY A 343 12.45 5.00 10.16
CA GLY A 343 11.97 5.19 8.80
C GLY A 343 13.05 5.70 7.86
N VAL A 344 13.78 6.75 8.26
CA VAL A 344 14.89 7.31 7.45
C VAL A 344 16.03 6.30 7.28
N VAL A 345 16.40 5.59 8.34
CA VAL A 345 17.42 4.53 8.25
C VAL A 345 16.95 3.41 7.32
N GLY A 346 15.70 2.96 7.45
CA GLY A 346 15.09 1.95 6.56
C GLY A 346 15.06 2.41 5.11
N PHE A 347 14.76 3.68 4.86
CA PHE A 347 14.80 4.29 3.53
C PHE A 347 16.19 4.21 2.89
N LEU A 348 17.26 4.52 3.64
CA LEU A 348 18.62 4.42 3.13
C LEU A 348 19.03 2.96 2.88
N ILE A 349 18.70 2.05 3.80
CA ILE A 349 19.00 0.62 3.64
C ILE A 349 18.24 0.02 2.45
N ALA A 350 16.98 0.40 2.24
CA ALA A 350 16.20 -0.08 1.11
C ALA A 350 16.74 0.38 -0.26
N HIS A 351 17.38 1.55 -0.33
CA HIS A 351 18.12 1.96 -1.53
C HIS A 351 19.32 1.05 -1.80
N ILE A 352 20.07 0.70 -0.76
CA ILE A 352 21.23 -0.20 -0.86
C ILE A 352 20.75 -1.61 -1.24
N MET A 353 19.64 -2.07 -0.65
CA MET A 353 19.05 -3.39 -0.86
C MET A 353 17.87 -3.35 -1.84
N PHE A 354 18.03 -2.61 -2.95
CA PHE A 354 17.00 -2.42 -3.97
C PHE A 354 16.29 -3.74 -4.34
N ALA A 355 14.96 -3.66 -4.48
CA ALA A 355 14.02 -4.76 -4.74
C ALA A 355 13.94 -5.85 -3.65
N LYS A 356 15.00 -6.12 -2.87
CA LYS A 356 14.98 -7.07 -1.75
C LYS A 356 14.20 -6.57 -0.55
N LEU A 357 14.34 -5.29 -0.22
CA LEU A 357 13.57 -4.61 0.83
C LEU A 357 12.40 -3.80 0.28
N HIS A 358 12.01 -4.08 -0.96
CA HIS A 358 10.96 -3.38 -1.69
C HIS A 358 11.23 -1.86 -1.79
N PHE A 359 10.19 -1.04 -1.95
CA PHE A 359 10.36 0.40 -2.18
C PHE A 359 10.79 1.18 -0.92
N PRO A 360 11.86 2.00 -0.99
CA PRO A 360 12.35 2.84 0.10
C PRO A 360 11.31 3.79 0.68
N SER A 361 10.48 4.40 -0.17
CA SER A 361 9.49 5.40 0.25
C SER A 361 8.50 4.86 1.28
N ARG A 362 8.25 3.54 1.31
CA ARG A 362 7.33 2.90 2.26
C ARG A 362 7.80 3.07 3.70
N TYR A 363 9.10 2.96 3.97
CA TYR A 363 9.65 3.03 5.33
C TYR A 363 9.40 4.40 5.96
N THR A 364 9.65 5.48 5.23
CA THR A 364 9.40 6.85 5.66
C THR A 364 7.92 7.21 5.64
N THR A 365 7.19 6.82 4.59
CA THR A 365 5.75 7.12 4.45
C THR A 365 4.97 6.65 5.68
N HIS A 366 5.12 5.39 6.07
CA HIS A 366 4.33 4.82 7.17
C HIS A 366 4.84 5.29 8.55
N SER A 367 6.16 5.33 8.77
CA SER A 367 6.73 5.75 10.06
C SER A 367 6.43 7.22 10.38
N TRP A 368 6.63 8.12 9.42
CA TRP A 368 6.40 9.56 9.61
C TRP A 368 4.93 9.89 9.70
N ARG A 369 4.06 9.22 8.93
CA ARG A 369 2.61 9.41 9.04
C ARG A 369 2.14 9.18 10.48
N VAL A 370 2.51 8.05 11.08
CA VAL A 370 2.14 7.76 12.48
C VAL A 370 2.78 8.77 13.42
N ALA A 371 4.09 8.98 13.34
CA ALA A 371 4.80 9.88 14.25
C ALA A 371 4.23 11.32 14.23
N MET A 372 3.98 11.86 13.03
CA MET A 372 3.47 13.21 12.86
C MET A 372 1.98 13.32 13.20
N ALA A 373 1.12 12.36 12.85
CA ALA A 373 -0.30 12.43 13.20
C ALA A 373 -0.53 12.39 14.72
N ILE A 374 0.18 11.50 15.42
CA ILE A 374 0.12 11.46 16.89
C ILE A 374 0.64 12.77 17.48
N SER A 375 1.79 13.26 17.00
CA SER A 375 2.37 14.53 17.46
C SER A 375 1.44 15.73 17.18
N ALA A 376 0.82 15.78 16.00
CA ALA A 376 -0.09 16.85 15.58
C ALA A 376 -1.31 16.93 16.51
N GLY A 377 -1.93 15.78 16.85
CA GLY A 377 -3.04 15.78 17.79
C GLY A 377 -2.68 16.28 19.19
N ILE A 378 -1.47 15.99 19.67
CA ILE A 378 -0.94 16.53 20.93
C ILE A 378 -0.75 18.05 20.82
N VAL A 379 -0.11 18.53 19.74
CA VAL A 379 0.11 19.97 19.48
C VAL A 379 -1.22 20.73 19.43
N LEU A 380 -2.22 20.19 18.74
CA LEU A 380 -3.55 20.79 18.64
C LEU A 380 -4.27 20.85 19.98
N ALA A 381 -4.24 19.77 20.76
CA ALA A 381 -4.85 19.77 22.08
C ALA A 381 -4.21 20.82 23.00
N ILE A 382 -2.89 21.01 22.92
CA ILE A 382 -2.17 22.06 23.66
C ILE A 382 -2.58 23.45 23.18
N GLY A 383 -2.55 23.69 21.85
CA GLY A 383 -2.91 24.98 21.26
C GLY A 383 -4.36 25.38 21.58
N LEU A 384 -5.28 24.42 21.46
CA LEU A 384 -6.69 24.61 21.79
C LEU A 384 -6.89 24.94 23.28
N ASN A 385 -6.23 24.21 24.17
CA ASN A 385 -6.30 24.50 25.60
C ASN A 385 -5.75 25.91 25.92
N SER A 386 -4.64 26.30 25.30
CA SER A 386 -4.07 27.65 25.46
C SER A 386 -5.02 28.74 24.97
N LEU A 387 -5.64 28.56 23.80
CA LEU A 387 -6.62 29.50 23.24
C LEU A 387 -7.86 29.65 24.14
N LEU A 388 -8.40 28.53 24.64
CA LEU A 388 -9.57 28.55 25.52
C LEU A 388 -9.26 29.20 26.87
N ASN A 389 -8.07 28.97 27.43
CA ASN A 389 -7.65 29.62 28.67
C ASN A 389 -7.43 31.12 28.48
N TRP A 390 -6.83 31.53 27.37
CA TRP A 390 -6.71 32.94 27.00
C TRP A 390 -8.08 33.61 26.88
N ALA A 391 -9.04 33.00 26.18
CA ALA A 391 -10.40 33.53 26.06
C ALA A 391 -11.07 33.78 27.42
N ARG A 392 -10.90 32.84 28.36
CA ARG A 392 -11.48 32.94 29.71
C ARG A 392 -10.86 34.05 30.56
N GLN A 393 -9.57 34.33 30.39
CA GLN A 393 -8.88 35.40 31.13
C GLN A 393 -9.46 36.79 30.83
N ALA A 394 -10.11 36.97 29.68
CA ALA A 394 -10.75 38.22 29.27
C ALA A 394 -11.95 38.65 30.11
N ARG A 395 -12.55 37.72 30.88
CA ARG A 395 -13.83 37.89 31.60
C ARG A 395 -15.02 38.39 30.75
N SER A 396 -14.92 38.37 29.41
CA SER A 396 -16.01 38.74 28.49
C SER A 396 -16.78 37.51 28.03
N SER A 397 -18.08 37.47 28.29
CA SER A 397 -18.98 36.40 27.84
C SER A 397 -19.09 36.32 26.31
N VAL A 398 -19.06 37.48 25.63
CA VAL A 398 -19.09 37.56 24.16
C VAL A 398 -17.82 36.96 23.56
N ARG A 399 -16.64 37.35 24.07
CA ARG A 399 -15.36 36.77 23.62
C ARG A 399 -15.30 35.27 23.87
N ASN A 400 -15.80 34.81 25.02
CA ASN A 400 -15.89 33.38 25.30
C ASN A 400 -16.80 32.67 24.28
N LEU A 401 -18.00 33.17 24.02
CA LEU A 401 -18.92 32.58 23.05
C LEU A 401 -18.30 32.52 21.65
N LEU A 402 -17.69 33.62 21.19
CA LEU A 402 -17.02 33.70 19.89
C LEU A 402 -15.87 32.69 19.77
N VAL A 403 -15.01 32.57 20.78
CA VAL A 403 -13.91 31.60 20.74
C VAL A 403 -14.43 30.16 20.75
N HIS A 404 -15.48 29.86 21.53
CA HIS A 404 -16.07 28.51 21.53
C HIS A 404 -16.74 28.19 20.19
N GLY A 405 -17.46 29.16 19.59
CA GLY A 405 -18.04 29.04 18.26
C GLY A 405 -16.98 28.81 17.19
N MET A 406 -15.92 29.63 17.19
CA MET A 406 -14.80 29.51 16.25
C MET A 406 -14.07 28.17 16.39
N VAL A 407 -13.84 27.70 17.62
CA VAL A 407 -13.26 26.37 17.87
C VAL A 407 -14.16 25.26 17.35
N GLY A 408 -15.48 25.34 17.59
CA GLY A 408 -16.43 24.35 17.10
C GLY A 408 -16.43 24.28 15.57
N VAL A 409 -16.52 25.44 14.91
CA VAL A 409 -16.42 25.56 13.46
C VAL A 409 -15.09 25.02 12.95
N TRP A 410 -13.98 25.35 13.61
CA TRP A 410 -12.65 24.90 13.19
C TRP A 410 -12.46 23.39 13.33
N ILE A 411 -12.98 22.77 14.40
CA ILE A 411 -12.95 21.30 14.58
C ILE A 411 -13.75 20.63 13.47
N VAL A 412 -14.96 21.11 13.18
CA VAL A 412 -15.80 20.57 12.10
C VAL A 412 -15.14 20.78 10.75
N ALA A 413 -14.62 21.97 10.48
CA ALA A 413 -13.93 22.30 9.25
C ALA A 413 -12.66 21.46 9.07
N ALA A 414 -11.84 21.24 10.11
CA ALA A 414 -10.66 20.39 10.04
C ALA A 414 -11.00 18.91 9.84
N ALA A 415 -12.10 18.44 10.42
CA ALA A 415 -12.54 17.06 10.28
C ALA A 415 -13.19 16.77 8.92
N LEU A 416 -13.86 17.77 8.34
CA LEU A 416 -14.46 17.72 7.00
C LEU A 416 -13.52 18.25 5.89
N TYR A 417 -12.40 18.87 6.25
CA TYR A 417 -11.47 19.55 5.32
C TYR A 417 -11.13 18.71 4.09
N PRO A 418 -10.76 17.41 4.22
CA PRO A 418 -10.45 16.59 3.06
C PRO A 418 -11.61 16.49 2.06
N HIS A 419 -12.86 16.38 2.52
CA HIS A 419 -14.05 16.33 1.65
C HIS A 419 -14.36 17.68 1.02
N LEU A 420 -14.09 18.78 1.72
CA LEU A 420 -14.39 20.12 1.25
C LEU A 420 -13.36 20.61 0.21
N VAL A 421 -12.11 20.16 0.33
CA VAL A 421 -10.99 20.71 -0.46
C VAL A 421 -10.52 19.76 -1.55
N TRP A 422 -10.62 18.44 -1.37
CA TRP A 422 -10.17 17.49 -2.36
C TRP A 422 -11.32 16.84 -3.11
N LYS A 423 -11.23 16.91 -4.44
CA LYS A 423 -12.21 16.31 -5.36
C LYS A 423 -12.27 14.78 -5.26
N GLU A 424 -11.17 14.13 -4.87
CA GLU A 424 -11.02 12.66 -4.82
C GLU A 424 -10.68 12.16 -3.41
N PHE A 425 -11.32 12.71 -2.38
CA PHE A 425 -11.22 12.17 -1.02
C PHE A 425 -12.52 11.46 -0.60
N PRO A 426 -12.42 10.23 -0.06
CA PRO A 426 -11.23 9.42 0.12
C PRO A 426 -10.70 8.79 -1.20
N LYS A 427 -9.37 8.61 -1.31
CA LYS A 427 -8.72 8.05 -2.49
C LYS A 427 -8.71 6.52 -2.43
N MET A 428 -9.65 5.90 -3.14
CA MET A 428 -9.82 4.44 -3.08
C MET A 428 -8.96 3.65 -4.04
N GLY A 429 -8.69 4.21 -5.23
CA GLY A 429 -8.06 3.44 -6.31
C GLY A 429 -8.93 2.27 -6.77
N TYR A 430 -10.26 2.41 -6.71
CA TYR A 430 -11.17 1.46 -7.35
C TYR A 430 -11.13 1.66 -8.87
N VAL A 431 -11.16 0.54 -9.60
CA VAL A 431 -11.45 0.53 -11.02
C VAL A 431 -12.75 -0.20 -11.27
N THR A 432 -13.42 0.16 -12.36
CA THR A 432 -14.63 -0.54 -12.80
C THR A 432 -14.33 -1.26 -14.11
N GLY A 433 -14.66 -2.55 -14.15
CA GLY A 433 -14.62 -3.36 -15.36
C GLY A 433 -15.58 -2.83 -16.42
N GLY A 434 -15.07 -2.62 -17.64
CA GLY A 434 -15.82 -1.96 -18.70
C GLY A 434 -16.70 -2.88 -19.54
N ASN A 435 -16.57 -4.21 -19.40
CA ASN A 435 -17.17 -5.15 -20.34
C ASN A 435 -17.91 -6.35 -19.69
N PRO A 436 -19.09 -6.11 -19.08
CA PRO A 436 -19.91 -7.17 -18.47
C PRO A 436 -20.24 -8.34 -19.39
N ALA A 437 -20.50 -8.06 -20.68
CA ALA A 437 -20.84 -9.08 -21.66
C ALA A 437 -19.65 -10.03 -21.91
N LEU A 438 -18.43 -9.49 -21.97
CA LEU A 438 -17.22 -10.29 -22.12
C LEU A 438 -16.97 -11.15 -20.89
N TYR A 439 -17.17 -10.60 -19.68
CA TYR A 439 -16.98 -11.38 -18.45
C TYR A 439 -17.94 -12.57 -18.38
N ARG A 440 -19.23 -12.36 -18.69
CA ARG A 440 -20.23 -13.45 -18.72
C ARG A 440 -19.90 -14.52 -19.76
N PHE A 441 -19.42 -14.12 -20.95
CA PHE A 441 -18.94 -15.07 -21.95
C PHE A 441 -17.80 -15.95 -21.41
N LEU A 442 -16.80 -15.33 -20.77
CA LEU A 442 -15.67 -16.07 -20.20
C LEU A 442 -16.07 -16.95 -19.04
N GLN A 443 -16.98 -16.51 -18.17
CA GLN A 443 -17.53 -17.33 -17.08
C GLN A 443 -18.23 -18.59 -17.60
N ALA A 444 -18.88 -18.52 -18.77
CA ALA A 444 -19.53 -19.66 -19.41
C ALA A 444 -18.57 -20.59 -20.17
N SER A 445 -17.35 -20.13 -20.49
CA SER A 445 -16.34 -20.94 -21.18
C SER A 445 -15.70 -22.01 -20.27
N PRO A 446 -14.97 -23.01 -20.77
CA PRO A 446 -14.26 -23.97 -19.91
C PRO A 446 -13.25 -23.28 -18.96
N LYS A 447 -13.12 -23.74 -17.71
CA LYS A 447 -12.20 -23.14 -16.70
C LYS A 447 -10.72 -23.20 -17.09
N SER A 448 -10.35 -24.15 -17.94
CA SER A 448 -9.00 -24.27 -18.53
C SER A 448 -8.73 -23.32 -19.69
N SER A 449 -9.69 -22.45 -20.04
CA SER A 449 -9.53 -21.55 -21.18
C SER A 449 -8.50 -20.48 -20.91
N LEU A 450 -7.62 -20.26 -21.89
CA LEU A 450 -6.67 -19.15 -21.91
C LEU A 450 -7.08 -18.12 -22.96
N THR A 451 -7.16 -16.86 -22.56
CA THR A 451 -7.41 -15.73 -23.47
C THR A 451 -6.10 -15.06 -23.89
N ALA A 452 -5.98 -14.68 -25.15
CA ALA A 452 -4.95 -13.77 -25.64
C ALA A 452 -5.56 -12.39 -25.88
N TYR A 453 -5.16 -11.39 -25.09
CA TYR A 453 -5.75 -10.06 -25.15
C TYR A 453 -4.72 -8.97 -24.80
N LEU A 454 -4.68 -7.91 -25.62
CA LEU A 454 -3.82 -6.75 -25.41
C LEU A 454 -4.57 -5.54 -24.81
N GLY A 455 -5.90 -5.60 -24.72
CA GLY A 455 -6.71 -4.47 -24.27
C GLY A 455 -6.57 -4.17 -22.79
N LEU A 456 -6.93 -2.93 -22.43
CA LEU A 456 -6.92 -2.42 -21.05
C LEU A 456 -7.70 -3.32 -20.10
N ASP A 457 -8.83 -3.86 -20.57
CA ASP A 457 -9.71 -4.70 -19.77
C ASP A 457 -9.13 -6.10 -19.49
N GLY A 458 -7.98 -6.45 -20.10
CA GLY A 458 -7.22 -7.67 -19.83
C GLY A 458 -6.85 -7.85 -18.36
N SER A 459 -6.60 -6.74 -17.66
CA SER A 459 -6.31 -6.73 -16.22
C SER A 459 -7.51 -7.15 -15.36
N ASN A 460 -8.73 -7.09 -15.89
CA ASN A 460 -9.97 -7.43 -15.18
C ASN A 460 -10.47 -8.86 -15.49
N LEU A 461 -10.02 -9.47 -16.60
CA LEU A 461 -10.53 -10.77 -17.05
C LEU A 461 -10.35 -11.89 -16.03
N PRO A 462 -9.19 -12.03 -15.35
CA PRO A 462 -9.05 -13.09 -14.36
C PRO A 462 -10.04 -12.92 -13.20
N MET A 463 -10.27 -11.71 -12.72
CA MET A 463 -11.17 -11.49 -11.58
C MET A 463 -12.65 -11.62 -11.95
N PHE A 464 -13.10 -11.00 -13.04
CA PHE A 464 -14.52 -10.97 -13.40
C PHE A 464 -14.93 -12.07 -14.37
N GLY A 465 -14.06 -12.43 -15.31
CA GLY A 465 -14.29 -13.54 -16.23
C GLY A 465 -13.91 -14.91 -15.66
N GLN A 466 -13.14 -14.95 -14.56
CA GLN A 466 -12.62 -16.18 -13.93
C GLN A 466 -11.86 -17.10 -14.91
N ARG A 467 -11.24 -16.52 -15.95
CA ARG A 467 -10.42 -17.23 -16.92
C ARG A 467 -9.04 -16.62 -16.99
N SER A 468 -8.06 -17.46 -17.24
CA SER A 468 -6.67 -17.07 -17.41
C SER A 468 -6.52 -16.16 -18.63
N THR A 469 -5.65 -15.16 -18.52
CA THR A 469 -5.18 -14.38 -19.68
C THR A 469 -3.68 -14.59 -19.86
N LEU A 470 -3.22 -14.60 -21.10
CA LEU A 470 -1.82 -14.84 -21.44
C LEU A 470 -0.88 -13.81 -20.78
N THR A 471 -1.33 -12.56 -20.75
CA THR A 471 -0.64 -11.42 -20.17
C THR A 471 -1.65 -10.29 -19.89
N ALA A 472 -1.35 -9.41 -18.93
CA ALA A 472 -1.99 -8.10 -18.79
C ALA A 472 -1.08 -7.14 -18.00
N GLN A 473 -1.29 -5.83 -18.15
CA GLN A 473 -0.47 -4.81 -17.50
C GLN A 473 -0.46 -4.94 -15.97
N GLU A 474 -1.61 -5.25 -15.36
CA GLU A 474 -1.70 -5.28 -13.90
C GLU A 474 -0.79 -6.35 -13.30
N TYR A 475 -0.69 -7.49 -13.97
CA TYR A 475 0.11 -8.62 -13.51
C TYR A 475 1.59 -8.48 -13.92
N ALA A 476 1.97 -7.50 -14.76
CA ALA A 476 3.32 -7.31 -15.27
C ALA A 476 4.25 -6.61 -14.25
N VAL A 477 4.49 -7.25 -13.10
CA VAL A 477 5.30 -6.72 -11.99
C VAL A 477 6.78 -7.20 -12.09
N PRO A 478 7.75 -6.30 -12.34
CA PRO A 478 9.13 -6.64 -12.72
C PRO A 478 10.11 -6.95 -11.57
N PHE A 479 9.65 -7.51 -10.44
CA PHE A 479 10.55 -7.78 -9.31
C PHE A 479 11.31 -9.11 -9.41
N HIS A 480 10.67 -10.15 -9.93
CA HIS A 480 11.22 -11.51 -10.02
C HIS A 480 11.43 -11.86 -11.49
N LEU A 481 12.68 -12.06 -11.92
CA LEU A 481 13.02 -12.18 -13.34
C LEU A 481 12.50 -13.50 -13.95
N GLY A 482 12.42 -14.58 -13.16
CA GLY A 482 11.85 -15.86 -13.63
C GLY A 482 10.37 -15.75 -14.02
N TYR A 483 9.63 -14.86 -13.34
CA TYR A 483 8.25 -14.52 -13.69
C TYR A 483 8.18 -13.46 -14.79
N TYR A 484 8.84 -12.33 -14.57
CA TYR A 484 8.66 -11.14 -15.40
C TYR A 484 9.13 -11.34 -16.85
N ASN A 485 10.23 -12.07 -17.06
CA ASN A 485 10.72 -12.34 -18.41
C ASN A 485 9.70 -13.12 -19.24
N GLN A 486 8.96 -14.04 -18.63
CA GLN A 486 7.90 -14.79 -19.30
C GLN A 486 6.72 -13.89 -19.67
N ILE A 487 6.26 -13.02 -18.75
CA ILE A 487 5.18 -12.05 -19.05
C ILE A 487 5.60 -11.10 -20.17
N ARG A 488 6.84 -10.58 -20.13
CA ARG A 488 7.38 -9.70 -21.16
C ARG A 488 7.44 -10.40 -22.52
N GLN A 489 7.97 -11.63 -22.55
CA GLN A 489 8.02 -12.45 -23.78
C GLN A 489 6.63 -12.71 -24.35
N ARG A 490 5.69 -13.18 -23.52
CA ARG A 490 4.29 -13.42 -23.93
C ARG A 490 3.64 -12.19 -24.54
N THR A 491 3.91 -11.01 -23.97
CA THR A 491 3.36 -9.74 -24.48
C THR A 491 3.96 -9.35 -25.82
N ILE A 492 5.28 -9.48 -25.98
CA ILE A 492 5.99 -9.22 -27.24
C ILE A 492 5.50 -10.17 -28.34
N GLU A 493 5.40 -11.47 -28.04
CA GLU A 493 4.95 -12.48 -29.00
C GLU A 493 3.49 -12.26 -29.40
N LEU A 494 2.61 -11.90 -28.45
CA LEU A 494 1.22 -11.55 -28.74
C LEU A 494 1.09 -10.31 -29.62
N LEU A 495 1.84 -9.25 -29.32
CA LEU A 495 1.84 -8.02 -30.11
C LEU A 495 2.39 -8.28 -31.53
N LYS A 496 3.49 -9.03 -31.64
CA LYS A 496 4.04 -9.44 -32.94
C LYS A 496 3.06 -10.28 -33.74
N ALA A 497 2.39 -11.25 -33.13
CA ALA A 497 1.45 -12.13 -33.80
C ALA A 497 0.17 -11.41 -34.25
N GLN A 498 -0.37 -10.48 -33.44
CA GLN A 498 -1.59 -9.74 -33.78
C GLN A 498 -1.41 -8.82 -34.99
N TYR A 499 -0.26 -8.15 -35.09
CA TYR A 499 0.00 -7.13 -36.11
C TYR A 499 0.84 -7.62 -37.30
N SER A 500 1.27 -8.88 -37.32
CA SER A 500 2.03 -9.45 -38.43
C SER A 500 1.15 -9.77 -39.65
N PRO A 501 1.66 -9.63 -40.89
CA PRO A 501 1.03 -10.20 -42.09
C PRO A 501 1.07 -11.73 -42.16
N ASP A 502 1.89 -12.39 -41.33
CA ASP A 502 2.05 -13.84 -41.35
C ASP A 502 1.20 -14.51 -40.27
N LEU A 503 0.18 -15.26 -40.69
CA LEU A 503 -0.72 -16.00 -39.80
C LEU A 503 0.01 -17.12 -39.03
N ALA A 504 1.18 -17.59 -39.49
CA ALA A 504 1.91 -18.67 -38.80
C ALA A 504 2.39 -18.23 -37.42
N LEU A 505 2.65 -16.94 -37.22
CA LEU A 505 3.02 -16.42 -35.90
C LEU A 505 1.87 -16.57 -34.90
N ALA A 506 0.65 -16.23 -35.29
CA ALA A 506 -0.52 -16.42 -34.43
C ALA A 506 -0.82 -17.90 -34.19
N LYS A 507 -0.72 -18.74 -35.22
CA LYS A 507 -0.92 -20.20 -35.07
C LYS A 507 0.10 -20.83 -34.12
N ARG A 508 1.39 -20.48 -34.25
CA ARG A 508 2.44 -20.93 -33.33
C ARG A 508 2.14 -20.50 -31.90
N LEU A 509 1.74 -19.24 -31.71
CA LEU A 509 1.39 -18.73 -30.38
C LEU A 509 0.21 -19.51 -29.76
N ILE A 510 -0.83 -19.76 -30.55
CA ILE A 510 -2.00 -20.55 -30.13
C ILE A 510 -1.58 -21.96 -29.72
N GLN A 511 -0.71 -22.63 -30.50
CA GLN A 511 -0.24 -23.97 -30.18
C GLN A 511 0.65 -24.00 -28.93
N GLN A 512 1.59 -23.05 -28.83
CA GLN A 512 2.56 -22.96 -27.73
C GLN A 512 1.88 -22.74 -26.38
N TYR A 513 0.92 -21.83 -26.31
CA TYR A 513 0.23 -21.48 -25.06
C TYR A 513 -1.16 -22.09 -24.91
N ARG A 514 -1.63 -22.83 -25.92
CA ARG A 514 -2.98 -23.42 -25.96
C ARG A 514 -4.08 -22.37 -25.81
N ILE A 515 -3.97 -21.27 -26.55
CA ILE A 515 -4.93 -20.15 -26.51
C ILE A 515 -6.29 -20.62 -27.05
N ASN A 516 -7.34 -20.46 -26.26
CA ASN A 516 -8.70 -20.80 -26.67
C ASN A 516 -9.39 -19.62 -27.36
N TYR A 517 -9.20 -18.41 -26.82
CA TYR A 517 -9.88 -17.22 -27.31
C TYR A 517 -8.89 -16.10 -27.59
N TRP A 518 -8.93 -15.57 -28.80
CA TRP A 518 -8.21 -14.35 -29.16
C TRP A 518 -9.17 -13.17 -29.11
N LEU A 519 -8.89 -12.20 -28.23
CA LEU A 519 -9.76 -11.07 -27.97
C LEU A 519 -9.21 -9.82 -28.66
N ILE A 520 -10.07 -9.10 -29.38
CA ILE A 520 -9.66 -7.94 -30.19
C ILE A 520 -10.62 -6.78 -29.96
N ASP A 521 -10.11 -5.67 -29.43
CA ASP A 521 -10.88 -4.43 -29.33
C ASP A 521 -11.24 -3.89 -30.72
N GLN A 522 -12.41 -3.27 -30.86
CA GLN A 522 -12.82 -2.62 -32.11
C GLN A 522 -11.78 -1.60 -32.64
N ALA A 523 -11.04 -0.95 -31.74
CA ALA A 523 -10.02 0.02 -32.10
C ALA A 523 -8.62 -0.60 -32.32
N ALA A 524 -8.44 -1.92 -32.15
CA ALA A 524 -7.12 -2.56 -32.08
C ALA A 524 -6.23 -2.31 -33.31
N PHE A 525 -6.82 -2.12 -34.50
CA PHE A 525 -6.08 -1.87 -35.75
C PHE A 525 -5.98 -0.39 -36.13
N LYS A 526 -6.26 0.53 -35.20
CA LYS A 526 -5.97 1.97 -35.36
C LYS A 526 -4.58 2.29 -34.78
N PRO A 527 -3.71 3.05 -35.47
CA PRO A 527 -2.41 3.44 -34.91
C PRO A 527 -2.50 4.15 -33.55
N GLU A 528 -3.58 4.90 -33.32
CA GLU A 528 -3.85 5.66 -32.10
C GLU A 528 -4.09 4.74 -30.90
N TYR A 529 -4.66 3.55 -31.12
CA TYR A 529 -4.91 2.57 -30.06
C TYR A 529 -3.61 2.16 -29.37
N LEU A 530 -2.56 1.84 -30.15
CA LEU A 530 -1.24 1.48 -29.63
C LEU A 530 -0.52 2.65 -28.94
N ARG A 531 -0.93 3.90 -29.18
CA ARG A 531 -0.40 5.09 -28.48
C ARG A 531 -1.19 5.44 -27.22
N SER A 532 -2.47 5.11 -27.20
CA SER A 532 -3.41 5.46 -26.13
C SER A 532 -3.09 4.74 -24.82
N TYR A 533 -2.57 3.52 -24.92
CA TYR A 533 -2.22 2.71 -23.77
C TYR A 533 -0.73 2.78 -23.45
N ARG A 534 -0.38 3.42 -22.33
CA ARG A 534 1.01 3.63 -21.90
C ARG A 534 1.83 2.32 -21.79
N TRP A 535 1.17 1.20 -21.49
CA TRP A 535 1.83 -0.10 -21.37
C TRP A 535 2.57 -0.53 -22.64
N PHE A 536 2.02 -0.27 -23.83
CA PHE A 536 2.64 -0.69 -25.09
C PHE A 536 4.01 -0.04 -25.33
N ARG A 537 4.23 1.16 -24.82
CA ARG A 537 5.52 1.88 -24.95
C ARG A 537 6.70 1.12 -24.32
N LEU A 538 6.44 0.13 -23.47
CA LEU A 538 7.47 -0.69 -22.83
C LEU A 538 8.00 -1.81 -23.73
N PHE A 539 7.38 -2.06 -24.88
CA PHE A 539 7.68 -3.16 -25.80
C PHE A 539 8.14 -2.65 -27.17
N GLU A 540 9.05 -1.68 -27.17
CA GLU A 540 9.79 -1.29 -28.37
C GLU A 540 10.91 -2.31 -28.67
N PRO A 541 11.24 -2.55 -29.96
CA PRO A 541 10.73 -1.87 -31.16
C PRO A 541 9.42 -2.43 -31.73
N GLU A 542 8.84 -3.49 -31.15
CA GLU A 542 7.68 -4.18 -31.73
C GLU A 542 6.44 -3.29 -31.81
N THR A 543 6.21 -2.46 -30.79
CA THR A 543 5.10 -1.49 -30.81
C THR A 543 5.27 -0.45 -31.91
N GLY A 544 6.46 0.11 -32.08
CA GLY A 544 6.78 1.02 -33.18
C GLY A 544 6.58 0.39 -34.56
N ARG A 545 7.01 -0.87 -34.74
CA ARG A 545 6.79 -1.64 -35.99
C ARG A 545 5.30 -1.84 -36.27
N ALA A 546 4.50 -2.22 -35.27
CA ALA A 546 3.06 -2.38 -35.42
C ALA A 546 2.38 -1.06 -35.81
N ILE A 547 2.75 0.05 -35.16
CA ILE A 547 2.24 1.39 -35.51
C ILE A 547 2.59 1.78 -36.95
N ALA A 548 3.84 1.56 -37.37
CA ALA A 548 4.27 1.86 -38.74
C ALA A 548 3.51 1.03 -39.78
N TYR A 549 3.29 -0.26 -39.49
CA TYR A 549 2.54 -1.16 -40.35
C TYR A 549 1.08 -0.72 -40.53
N LEU A 550 0.40 -0.36 -39.43
CA LEU A 550 -0.97 0.17 -39.47
C LEU A 550 -1.07 1.52 -40.19
N LYS A 551 -0.08 2.41 -40.01
CA LYS A 551 -0.02 3.69 -40.73
C LYS A 551 0.09 3.53 -42.24
N ALA A 552 0.71 2.45 -42.71
CA ALA A 552 0.77 2.11 -44.13
C ALA A 552 -0.56 1.56 -44.69
N GLY A 553 -1.65 1.60 -43.92
CA GLY A 553 -2.96 1.08 -44.31
C GLY A 553 -3.04 -0.45 -44.31
N LYS A 554 -2.03 -1.14 -43.77
CA LYS A 554 -1.95 -2.60 -43.77
C LYS A 554 -2.57 -3.17 -42.50
N LEU A 555 -3.29 -4.28 -42.64
CA LEU A 555 -3.90 -5.02 -41.53
C LEU A 555 -3.16 -6.34 -41.33
N GLY A 556 -2.97 -6.74 -40.06
CA GLY A 556 -2.36 -8.02 -39.73
C GLY A 556 -3.23 -9.20 -40.18
N ALA A 557 -2.64 -10.38 -40.36
CA ALA A 557 -3.32 -11.58 -40.83
C ALA A 557 -4.50 -11.98 -39.93
N ILE A 558 -4.40 -11.71 -38.63
CA ILE A 558 -5.49 -11.94 -37.69
C ILE A 558 -6.75 -11.16 -38.10
N ALA A 559 -6.62 -9.90 -38.54
CA ALA A 559 -7.76 -9.11 -39.01
C ALA A 559 -8.46 -9.75 -40.22
N GLN A 560 -7.72 -10.42 -41.09
CA GLN A 560 -8.24 -11.03 -42.32
C GLN A 560 -9.08 -12.28 -42.02
N VAL A 561 -8.73 -13.02 -40.96
CA VAL A 561 -9.48 -14.23 -40.54
C VAL A 561 -10.59 -13.92 -39.53
N MET A 562 -10.67 -12.68 -39.01
CA MET A 562 -11.72 -12.26 -38.05
C MET A 562 -13.14 -12.61 -38.53
N PRO A 563 -13.56 -12.33 -39.78
CA PRO A 563 -14.93 -12.61 -40.20
C PRO A 563 -15.30 -14.09 -40.14
N GLN A 564 -14.33 -14.99 -40.33
CA GLN A 564 -14.53 -16.44 -40.41
C GLN A 564 -14.42 -17.11 -39.03
N CYS A 565 -13.55 -16.59 -38.17
CA CYS A 565 -13.26 -17.18 -36.85
C CYS A 565 -13.92 -16.47 -35.68
N ARG A 566 -14.75 -15.46 -35.93
CA ARG A 566 -15.51 -14.77 -34.90
C ARG A 566 -16.60 -15.67 -34.33
N LEU A 567 -16.54 -15.87 -33.02
CA LEU A 567 -17.62 -16.49 -32.25
C LEU A 567 -18.72 -15.48 -31.94
N THR A 568 -18.33 -14.32 -31.42
CA THR A 568 -19.26 -13.25 -31.04
C THR A 568 -18.51 -11.92 -30.87
N THR A 569 -19.25 -10.84 -30.60
CA THR A 569 -18.69 -9.58 -30.08
C THR A 569 -19.42 -9.21 -28.80
N ALA A 570 -18.65 -8.96 -27.75
CA ALA A 570 -19.15 -8.61 -26.43
C ALA A 570 -18.53 -7.28 -25.98
N GLY A 571 -19.37 -6.27 -25.75
CA GLY A 571 -18.96 -4.93 -25.29
C GLY A 571 -17.81 -4.29 -26.08
N GLY A 572 -17.87 -4.37 -27.42
CA GLY A 572 -16.84 -3.79 -28.27
C GLY A 572 -15.56 -4.63 -28.43
N VAL A 573 -15.55 -5.86 -27.90
CA VAL A 573 -14.47 -6.84 -28.06
C VAL A 573 -14.94 -7.99 -28.95
N THR A 574 -14.24 -8.22 -30.05
CA THR A 574 -14.48 -9.37 -30.93
C THR A 574 -13.74 -10.58 -30.37
N ILE A 575 -14.46 -11.68 -30.22
CA ILE A 575 -13.94 -12.93 -29.67
C ILE A 575 -13.74 -13.91 -30.82
N LEU A 576 -12.49 -14.30 -31.06
CA LEU A 576 -12.14 -15.30 -32.06
C LEU A 576 -11.85 -16.65 -31.41
N ASP A 577 -12.28 -17.73 -32.08
CA ASP A 577 -11.91 -19.10 -31.70
C ASP A 577 -10.49 -19.43 -32.15
N GLY A 578 -9.63 -19.80 -31.21
CA GLY A 578 -8.26 -20.23 -31.48
C GLY A 578 -8.19 -21.46 -32.38
N GLN A 579 -9.14 -22.41 -32.25
CA GLN A 579 -9.17 -23.61 -33.08
C GLN A 579 -9.55 -23.29 -34.53
N CYS A 580 -10.49 -22.39 -34.75
CA CYS A 580 -10.77 -21.87 -36.09
C CYS A 580 -9.52 -21.24 -36.72
N ILE A 581 -8.78 -20.39 -35.99
CA ILE A 581 -7.57 -19.74 -36.52
C ILE A 581 -6.54 -20.76 -36.98
N LEU A 582 -6.35 -21.86 -36.24
CA LEU A 582 -5.44 -22.95 -36.63
C LEU A 582 -5.84 -23.61 -37.97
N LYS A 583 -7.15 -23.76 -38.22
CA LYS A 583 -7.69 -24.39 -39.43
C LYS A 583 -7.69 -23.48 -40.66
N GLN A 584 -7.51 -22.17 -40.49
CA GLN A 584 -7.46 -21.25 -41.63
C GLN A 584 -6.27 -21.54 -42.54
N LYS A 585 -6.37 -21.22 -43.83
CA LYS A 585 -5.23 -21.36 -44.75
C LYS A 585 -4.10 -20.43 -44.32
N GLN A 586 -2.86 -20.84 -44.63
CA GLN A 586 -1.70 -20.01 -44.33
C GLN A 586 -1.80 -18.70 -45.12
N ILE A 587 -1.70 -17.57 -44.41
CA ILE A 587 -1.58 -16.24 -45.01
C ILE A 587 -0.15 -15.80 -44.76
N SER A 588 0.61 -15.60 -45.83
CA SER A 588 1.98 -15.08 -45.79
C SER A 588 2.00 -13.69 -46.42
N ALA A 589 2.95 -12.85 -46.00
CA ALA A 589 3.28 -11.67 -46.78
C ALA A 589 3.66 -12.09 -48.20
N ALA A 590 3.17 -11.39 -49.23
CA ALA A 590 3.75 -11.51 -50.55
C ALA A 590 5.27 -11.25 -50.43
N PRO A 591 6.14 -12.00 -51.12
CA PRO A 591 7.55 -11.69 -51.13
C PRO A 591 7.69 -10.22 -51.56
N THR A 592 8.27 -9.41 -50.69
CA THR A 592 8.77 -8.10 -51.11
C THR A 592 9.83 -8.37 -52.14
N ASP A 593 9.48 -8.19 -53.42
CA ASP A 593 10.45 -8.14 -54.50
C ASP A 593 11.55 -7.16 -54.08
N ALA A 594 12.76 -7.69 -53.97
CA ALA A 594 13.94 -6.89 -53.74
C ALA A 594 14.10 -5.95 -54.95
N VAL A 595 14.05 -4.64 -54.69
CA VAL A 595 14.59 -3.60 -55.57
C VAL A 595 15.43 -2.67 -54.73
#